data_AF-A0A1G9W327-F1
#
_entry.id   AF-A0A1G9W327-F1
#
_cell.length_a   1.000
_cell.length_b   1.000
_cell.length_c   1.000
_cell.angle_alpha   90.00
_cell.angle_beta   90.00
_cell.angle_gamma   90.00
#
_symmetry.space_group_name_H-M   'P 1'
#
loop_
_entity.id
_entity.type
_entity.pdbx_description
1 polymer ?
#
loop_
_entity_poly.entity_id
_entity_poly.type
_entity_poly.pdbx_seq_one_letter_code
_entity_poly.pdbx_strand_id
1 'polypeptide(L)'
;MKKLLKPASLLFNLLSLLVFFIIGMYFAGWIEAGKDQGLAGGAIVLGWGLLFGVIAFIASFFATYHIAHKKLIVGNWVLFIVLLFGYGITHYRFKKRDKLQQERNKPYHKETPAKPKQKAESFALLTIF
;
A
#
# COMPACT_ATOMS: atom_id res chain seq x y z
N MET A 1 20.05 31.74 9.98
CA MET A 1 18.90 31.01 10.57
C MET A 1 17.53 31.45 10.02
N LYS A 2 17.30 32.73 9.63
CA LYS A 2 16.00 33.22 9.09
C LYS A 2 15.47 32.50 7.83
N LYS A 3 16.30 31.77 7.08
CA LYS A 3 15.90 31.00 5.89
C LYS A 3 15.24 29.64 6.20
N LEU A 4 15.54 29.06 7.36
CA LEU A 4 15.05 27.70 7.73
C LEU A 4 13.58 27.72 8.18
N LEU A 5 13.13 28.83 8.77
CA LEU A 5 11.76 29.03 9.23
C LEU A 5 10.82 29.58 8.14
N LYS A 6 11.30 29.70 6.89
CA LYS A 6 10.42 30.09 5.79
C LYS A 6 9.42 28.95 5.53
N PRO A 7 8.15 29.24 5.21
CA PRO A 7 7.15 28.20 4.97
C PRO A 7 7.57 27.20 3.90
N ALA A 8 8.20 27.67 2.82
CA ALA A 8 8.70 26.80 1.75
C ALA A 8 9.81 25.83 2.23
N SER A 9 10.67 26.28 3.14
CA SER A 9 11.75 25.49 3.73
C SER A 9 11.23 24.44 4.69
N LEU A 10 10.27 24.80 5.56
CA LEU A 10 9.61 23.86 6.46
C LEU A 10 8.85 22.79 5.69
N LEU A 11 8.13 23.20 4.66
CA LEU A 11 7.41 22.29 3.76
C LEU A 11 8.37 21.34 3.05
N PHE A 12 9.54 21.82 2.59
CA PHE A 12 10.55 20.98 1.95
C PHE A 12 11.11 19.90 2.87
N ASN A 13 11.42 20.27 4.12
CA ASN A 13 11.91 19.32 5.11
C ASN A 13 10.84 18.25 5.43
N LEU A 14 9.59 18.67 5.63
CA LEU A 14 8.49 17.75 5.92
C LEU A 14 8.19 16.82 4.73
N LEU A 15 8.13 17.36 3.51
CA LEU A 15 7.94 16.58 2.30
C LEU A 15 9.09 15.59 2.08
N SER A 16 10.33 16.01 2.33
CA SER A 16 11.50 15.12 2.23
C SER A 16 11.38 13.96 3.20
N LEU A 17 11.03 14.23 4.46
CA LEU A 17 10.80 13.18 5.47
C LEU A 17 9.74 12.17 4.99
N LEU A 18 8.57 12.64 4.54
CA LEU A 18 7.46 11.78 4.14
C LEU A 18 7.75 10.97 2.87
N VAL A 19 8.32 11.61 1.85
CA VAL A 19 8.63 10.95 0.58
C VAL A 19 9.70 9.88 0.77
N PHE A 20 10.78 10.21 1.46
CA PHE A 20 11.85 9.23 1.69
C PHE A 20 11.43 8.14 2.67
N PHE A 21 10.53 8.42 3.62
CA PHE A 21 9.91 7.39 4.43
C PHE A 21 9.16 6.36 3.57
N ILE A 22 8.34 6.82 2.63
CA ILE A 22 7.62 5.94 1.70
C ILE A 22 8.60 5.18 0.80
N ILE A 23 9.63 5.84 0.26
CA ILE A 23 10.68 5.18 -0.53
C ILE A 23 11.37 4.09 0.29
N GLY A 24 11.71 4.35 1.56
CA GLY A 24 12.31 3.36 2.45
C GLY A 24 11.41 2.15 2.69
N MET A 25 10.10 2.36 2.86
CA MET A 25 9.15 1.24 2.95
C MET A 25 9.08 0.42 1.64
N TYR A 26 9.08 1.08 0.48
CA TYR A 26 9.11 0.39 -0.81
C TYR A 26 10.42 -0.39 -1.01
N PHE A 27 11.54 0.20 -0.61
CA PHE A 27 12.85 -0.44 -0.65
C PHE A 27 12.86 -1.70 0.22
N ALA A 28 12.39 -1.63 1.47
CA ALA A 28 12.26 -2.78 2.36
C ALA A 28 11.38 -3.89 1.77
N GLY A 29 10.31 -3.51 1.07
CA GLY A 29 9.45 -4.46 0.35
C GLY A 29 10.16 -5.13 -0.83
N TRP A 30 11.08 -4.43 -1.50
CA TRP A 30 11.85 -4.98 -2.62
C TRP A 30 12.93 -5.96 -2.14
N ILE A 31 13.62 -5.65 -1.05
CA ILE A 31 14.62 -6.55 -0.46
C ILE A 31 14.00 -7.64 0.44
N GLU A 32 12.67 -7.75 0.45
CA GLU A 32 11.92 -8.72 1.25
C GLU A 32 12.26 -8.70 2.76
N ALA A 33 12.65 -7.53 3.31
CA ALA A 33 13.25 -7.41 4.65
C ALA A 33 12.38 -7.91 5.82
N GLY A 34 11.07 -8.09 5.62
CA GLY A 34 10.12 -8.55 6.62
C GLY A 34 9.27 -9.74 6.18
N LYS A 35 9.69 -10.47 5.14
CA LYS A 35 8.94 -11.62 4.61
C LYS A 35 8.85 -12.74 5.64
N ASP A 36 7.69 -13.39 5.71
CA ASP A 36 7.37 -14.49 6.63
C ASP A 36 7.44 -14.17 8.13
N GLN A 37 7.61 -12.90 8.50
CA GLN A 37 7.69 -12.46 9.91
C GLN A 37 6.38 -11.87 10.45
N GLY A 38 5.30 -11.91 9.67
CA GLY A 38 3.97 -11.43 10.09
C GLY A 38 4.00 -9.98 10.60
N LEU A 39 3.61 -9.78 11.86
CA LEU A 39 3.57 -8.45 12.49
C LEU A 39 4.96 -7.83 12.65
N ALA A 40 5.99 -8.62 12.98
CA ALA A 40 7.37 -8.15 13.09
C ALA A 40 7.92 -7.69 11.73
N GLY A 41 7.50 -8.33 10.64
CA GLY A 41 7.78 -7.87 9.28
C GLY A 41 7.28 -6.45 9.01
N GLY A 42 6.11 -6.11 9.54
CA GLY A 42 5.57 -4.74 9.48
C GLY A 42 6.46 -3.72 10.20
N ALA A 43 6.92 -4.05 11.41
CA ALA A 43 7.82 -3.19 12.18
C ALA A 43 9.18 -2.99 11.47
N ILE A 44 9.73 -4.04 10.84
CA ILE A 44 10.99 -3.94 10.08
C ILE A 44 10.81 -3.00 8.88
N VAL A 45 9.74 -3.16 8.11
CA VAL A 45 9.45 -2.29 6.96
C VAL A 45 9.26 -0.83 7.39
N LEU A 46 8.57 -0.60 8.50
CA LEU A 46 8.44 0.75 9.09
C LEU A 46 9.78 1.31 9.55
N GLY A 47 10.66 0.46 10.11
CA GLY A 47 12.01 0.84 10.52
C GLY A 47 12.87 1.31 9.34
N TRP A 48 12.80 0.64 8.20
CA TRP A 48 13.45 1.09 6.96
C TRP A 48 12.90 2.43 6.47
N GLY A 49 11.57 2.61 6.55
CA GLY A 49 10.95 3.90 6.27
C GLY A 49 11.51 4.99 7.18
N LEU A 50 11.56 4.75 8.50
CA LEU A 50 12.07 5.71 9.46
C LEU A 50 13.55 6.05 9.20
N LEU A 51 14.38 5.05 8.93
CA LEU A 51 15.82 5.24 8.65
C LEU A 51 16.03 6.16 7.44
N PHE A 52 15.35 5.88 6.33
CA PHE A 52 15.43 6.70 5.11
C PHE A 52 14.87 8.10 5.36
N GLY A 53 13.74 8.20 6.05
CA GLY A 53 13.10 9.47 6.37
C GLY A 53 14.00 10.38 7.23
N VAL A 54 14.61 9.84 8.28
CA VAL A 54 15.48 10.62 9.18
C VAL A 54 16.74 11.08 8.45
N ILE A 55 17.38 10.21 7.67
CA ILE A 55 18.56 10.57 6.88
C ILE A 55 18.22 11.69 5.88
N ALA A 56 17.10 11.54 5.16
CA ALA A 56 16.64 12.54 4.20
C ALA A 56 16.25 13.87 4.87
N PHE A 57 15.65 13.83 6.06
CA PHE A 57 15.29 15.02 6.82
C PHE A 57 16.53 15.79 7.30
N ILE A 58 17.56 15.08 7.77
CA ILE A 58 18.84 15.70 8.12
C ILE A 58 19.48 16.32 6.88
N ALA A 59 19.52 15.58 5.75
CA ALA A 59 20.05 16.08 4.50
C ALA A 59 19.27 17.30 3.97
N SER A 60 17.95 17.32 4.12
CA SER A 60 17.10 18.43 3.68
C SER A 60 17.38 19.70 4.47
N PHE A 61 17.71 19.61 5.76
CA PHE A 61 18.16 20.77 6.55
C PHE A 61 19.40 21.43 5.95
N PHE A 62 20.42 20.65 5.60
CA PHE A 62 21.63 21.15 4.94
C PHE A 62 21.35 21.73 3.55
N ALA A 63 20.50 21.04 2.77
CA ALA A 63 20.08 21.49 1.45
C ALA A 63 19.37 22.85 1.51
N THR A 64 18.49 23.03 2.49
CA THR A 64 17.74 24.27 2.70
C THR A 64 18.64 25.48 3.02
N TYR A 65 19.81 25.25 3.61
CA TYR A 65 20.77 26.31 3.90
C TYR A 65 21.47 26.83 2.64
N HIS A 66 21.81 25.93 1.71
CA HIS A 66 22.63 26.23 0.53
C HIS A 66 21.82 26.54 -0.73
N ILE A 67 20.57 26.03 -0.83
CA ILE A 67 19.76 26.14 -2.03
C ILE A 67 18.99 27.48 -2.08
N ALA A 68 18.87 28.05 -3.28
CA ALA A 68 18.07 29.25 -3.52
C ALA A 68 16.57 28.98 -3.35
N HIS A 69 15.83 29.96 -2.82
CA HIS A 69 14.40 29.83 -2.52
C HIS A 69 13.55 29.35 -3.71
N LYS A 70 13.83 29.84 -4.93
CA LYS A 70 13.11 29.41 -6.14
C LYS A 70 13.26 27.90 -6.39
N LYS A 71 14.46 27.34 -6.16
CA LYS A 71 14.72 25.90 -6.32
C LYS A 71 14.03 25.06 -5.24
N LEU A 72 13.88 25.58 -4.02
CA LEU A 72 13.11 24.91 -2.96
C LEU A 72 11.62 24.77 -3.32
N ILE A 73 11.02 25.78 -3.95
CA ILE A 73 9.62 25.71 -4.40
C ILE A 73 9.45 24.60 -5.45
N VAL A 74 10.36 24.53 -6.42
CA VAL A 74 10.34 23.45 -7.44
C VAL A 74 10.54 22.09 -6.77
N GLY A 75 11.47 21.99 -5.82
CA GLY A 75 11.69 20.77 -5.02
C GLY A 75 10.44 20.31 -4.28
N ASN A 76 9.69 21.23 -3.66
CA ASN A 76 8.42 20.93 -3.01
C ASN A 76 7.40 20.35 -4.00
N TRP A 77 7.27 20.95 -5.18
CA TRP A 77 6.38 20.44 -6.21
C TRP A 77 6.75 19.04 -6.67
N VAL A 78 8.05 18.79 -6.90
CA VAL A 78 8.54 17.46 -7.28
C VAL A 78 8.26 16.44 -6.18
N LEU A 79 8.62 16.74 -4.92
CA LEU A 79 8.36 15.86 -3.78
C LEU A 79 6.87 15.61 -3.57
N PHE A 80 6.04 16.63 -3.75
CA PHE A 80 4.59 16.51 -3.64
C PHE A 80 4.01 15.59 -4.71
N ILE A 81 4.45 15.71 -5.96
CA ILE A 81 4.06 14.80 -7.04
C ILE A 81 4.46 13.36 -6.72
N VAL A 82 5.71 13.15 -6.26
CA VAL A 82 6.18 11.81 -5.85
C VAL A 82 5.34 11.26 -4.69
N LEU A 83 4.98 12.09 -3.71
CA LEU A 83 4.14 11.70 -2.60
C LEU A 83 2.75 11.25 -3.08
N LEU A 84 2.14 12.00 -4.01
CA LEU A 84 0.85 11.65 -4.60
C LEU A 84 0.92 10.32 -5.37
N PHE A 85 1.98 10.09 -6.16
CA PHE A 85 2.18 8.80 -6.82
C PHE A 85 2.36 7.67 -5.81
N GLY A 86 3.18 7.86 -4.79
CA GLY A 86 3.40 6.87 -3.73
C GLY A 86 2.11 6.51 -2.99
N TYR A 87 1.29 7.52 -2.68
CA TYR A 87 -0.04 7.33 -2.09
C TYR A 87 -0.98 6.60 -3.04
N GLY A 88 -1.07 7.04 -4.31
CA GLY A 88 -1.96 6.45 -5.32
C GLY A 88 -1.65 4.97 -5.57
N ILE A 89 -0.37 4.60 -5.68
CA ILE A 89 0.05 3.21 -5.84
C ILE A 89 -0.33 2.38 -4.60
N THR A 90 -0.01 2.88 -3.39
CA THR A 90 -0.33 2.20 -2.14
C THR A 90 -1.84 1.99 -2.00
N HIS A 91 -2.62 3.04 -2.26
CA HIS A 91 -4.08 3.02 -2.18
C HIS A 91 -4.68 2.03 -3.19
N TYR A 92 -4.21 2.03 -4.43
CA TYR A 92 -4.65 1.05 -5.43
C TYR A 92 -4.33 -0.39 -5.02
N ARG A 93 -3.12 -0.64 -4.50
CA ARG A 93 -2.72 -1.96 -4.00
C ARG A 93 -3.57 -2.40 -2.82
N PHE A 94 -3.89 -1.48 -1.92
CA PHE A 94 -4.77 -1.73 -0.77
C PHE A 94 -6.17 -2.14 -1.24
N LYS A 95 -6.79 -1.34 -2.12
CA LYS A 95 -8.11 -1.64 -2.68
C LYS A 95 -8.14 -2.97 -3.46
N LYS A 96 -7.06 -3.31 -4.17
CA LYS A 96 -6.93 -4.61 -4.86
C LYS A 96 -6.88 -5.77 -3.86
N ARG A 97 -6.16 -5.63 -2.75
CA ARG A 97 -6.09 -6.64 -1.68
C ARG A 97 -7.44 -6.83 -0.99
N ASP A 98 -8.13 -5.75 -0.69
CA ASP A 98 -9.45 -5.81 -0.07
C ASP A 98 -10.47 -6.55 -0.94
N LYS A 99 -10.49 -6.25 -2.25
CA LYS A 99 -11.37 -6.97 -3.20
C LYS A 99 -11.07 -8.47 -3.24
N LEU A 100 -9.80 -8.85 -3.28
CA LEU A 100 -9.39 -10.25 -3.27
C LEU A 100 -9.75 -10.95 -1.96
N GLN A 101 -9.61 -10.27 -0.81
CA GLN A 101 -10.03 -10.81 0.48
C GLN A 101 -11.56 -10.93 0.56
N GLN A 102 -12.31 -9.96 0.05
CA GLN A 102 -13.76 -10.04 -0.03
C GLN A 102 -14.23 -11.18 -0.92
N GLU A 103 -13.61 -11.41 -2.09
CA GLU A 103 -13.91 -12.55 -2.95
C GLU A 103 -13.57 -13.89 -2.27
N ARG A 104 -12.44 -13.97 -1.57
CA ARG A 104 -12.04 -15.19 -0.83
C ARG A 104 -12.96 -15.47 0.37
N ASN A 105 -13.52 -14.42 0.97
CA ASN A 105 -14.42 -14.51 2.12
C ASN A 105 -15.91 -14.52 1.74
N LYS A 106 -16.27 -14.50 0.45
CA LYS A 106 -17.65 -14.77 0.05
C LYS A 106 -18.00 -16.19 0.52
N PRO A 107 -19.07 -16.37 1.32
CA PRO A 107 -19.52 -17.70 1.68
C PRO A 107 -19.78 -18.48 0.38
N TYR A 108 -19.12 -19.62 0.24
CA TYR A 108 -19.27 -20.53 -0.88
C TYR A 108 -20.77 -20.81 -1.04
N HIS A 109 -21.41 -20.20 -2.04
CA HIS A 109 -22.75 -20.63 -2.44
C HIS A 109 -22.53 -21.99 -3.07
N LYS A 110 -22.70 -23.04 -2.24
CA LYS A 110 -22.95 -24.39 -2.75
C LYS A 110 -24.20 -24.23 -3.61
N GLU A 111 -24.05 -24.25 -4.93
CA GLU A 111 -25.15 -24.64 -5.78
C GLU A 111 -25.54 -26.03 -5.30
N THR A 112 -26.64 -26.11 -4.56
CA THR A 112 -27.21 -27.38 -4.12
C THR A 112 -27.42 -28.19 -5.40
N PRO A 113 -26.81 -29.37 -5.57
CA PRO A 113 -27.10 -30.18 -6.74
C PRO A 113 -28.60 -30.40 -6.75
N ALA A 114 -29.24 -30.06 -7.87
CA ALA A 114 -30.66 -30.27 -8.07
C ALA A 114 -30.97 -31.72 -7.69
N LYS A 115 -31.88 -31.92 -6.73
CA LYS A 115 -32.36 -33.25 -6.33
C LYS A 115 -32.64 -34.05 -7.60
N PRO A 116 -32.17 -35.30 -7.73
CA PRO A 116 -32.54 -36.11 -8.88
C PRO A 116 -34.06 -36.22 -8.87
N LYS A 117 -34.71 -35.79 -9.96
CA LYS A 117 -36.12 -36.05 -10.20
C LYS A 117 -36.30 -37.57 -10.12
N GLN A 118 -36.90 -38.04 -9.03
CA GLN A 118 -37.31 -39.41 -8.86
C GLN A 118 -38.31 -39.71 -9.99
N LYS A 119 -37.85 -40.44 -11.00
CA LYS A 119 -38.67 -40.91 -12.14
C LYS A 119 -39.63 -41.95 -11.57
N ALA A 120 -40.78 -41.48 -11.09
CA ALA A 120 -41.90 -42.32 -10.70
C ALA A 120 -42.62 -42.79 -11.97
N GLU A 121 -42.04 -43.77 -12.67
CA GLU A 121 -42.67 -44.47 -13.81
C GLU A 121 -41.80 -45.67 -14.16
N SER A 122 -42.11 -46.86 -13.61
CA SER A 122 -41.81 -48.19 -14.21
C SER A 122 -42.11 -49.37 -13.27
N PHE A 123 -43.17 -49.36 -12.44
CA PHE A 123 -43.52 -50.54 -11.63
C PHE A 123 -45.03 -50.85 -11.50
N ALA A 124 -45.87 -50.25 -12.36
CA ALA A 124 -47.32 -50.50 -12.36
C ALA A 124 -47.83 -51.36 -13.54
N LEU A 125 -46.94 -51.93 -14.37
CA LEU A 125 -47.32 -52.70 -15.58
C LEU A 125 -46.78 -54.14 -15.61
N LEU A 126 -46.43 -54.74 -14.48
CA LEU A 126 -45.84 -56.09 -14.43
C LEU A 126 -46.44 -57.02 -13.36
N THR A 127 -47.75 -56.87 -13.08
CA THR A 127 -48.52 -57.78 -12.20
C THR A 127 -49.90 -58.14 -12.78
N ILE A 128 -50.01 -58.23 -14.09
CA ILE A 128 -51.11 -58.94 -14.74
C ILE A 128 -50.47 -59.92 -15.73
N PHE A 129 -50.21 -61.14 -15.27
CA PHE A 129 -50.33 -62.43 -15.96
C PHE A 129 -49.94 -63.54 -14.97
#